data_AF-A0A6V7L619-F1
#
_entry.id   AF-A0A6V7L619-F1
#
_cell.length_a   1.000
_cell.length_b   1.000
_cell.length_c   1.000
_cell.angle_alpha   90.00
_cell.angle_beta   90.00
_cell.angle_gamma   90.00
#
_symmetry.space_group_name_H-M   'P 1'
#
loop_
_entity.id
_entity.type
_entity.pdbx_description
1 polymer ?
#
loop_
_entity_poly.entity_id
_entity_poly.type
_entity_poly.pdbx_seq_one_letter_code
_entity_poly.pdbx_strand_id
1 'polypeptide(L)' 'MEITPDEIAMPGDTIKIETKNSKDKIVIGPGLRRENDTIYACKAGILRKRVPSIYYIDSYQR' A
#
# COMPACT_ATOMS: atom_id res chain seq x y z
N MET A 1 2.35 7.09 10.06
CA MET A 1 1.40 8.13 9.57
C MET A 1 0.42 7.47 8.61
N GLU A 2 -0.75 8.08 8.36
CA GLU A 2 -1.67 7.60 7.32
C GLU A 2 -1.23 8.20 5.98
N ILE A 3 -1.06 7.35 4.96
CA ILE A 3 -0.54 7.76 3.65
C ILE A 3 -1.59 7.50 2.57
N THR A 4 -1.73 8.43 1.63
CA THR A 4 -2.63 8.32 0.49
C THR A 4 -1.92 7.81 -0.78
N PRO A 5 -2.64 7.31 -1.80
CA PRO A 5 -2.02 6.91 -3.07
C PRO A 5 -1.28 8.10 -3.71
N ASP A 6 -0.14 7.82 -4.33
CA ASP A 6 0.82 8.75 -4.93
C ASP A 6 1.66 9.60 -3.95
N GLU A 7 1.64 9.29 -2.65
CA GLU A 7 2.55 9.85 -1.66
C GLU A 7 3.76 8.94 -1.35
N ILE A 8 4.78 9.55 -0.72
CA ILE A 8 5.97 8.84 -0.25
C ILE A 8 5.61 8.08 1.02
N ALA A 9 5.76 6.76 0.98
CA ALA A 9 5.64 5.88 2.11
C ALA A 9 7.01 5.60 2.73
N MET A 10 7.10 5.62 4.06
CA MET A 10 8.29 5.19 4.79
C MET A 10 8.05 3.84 5.47
N PRO A 11 9.11 3.05 5.73
CA PRO A 11 8.98 1.80 6.48
C PRO A 11 8.34 2.05 7.86
N GLY A 12 7.28 1.29 8.16
CA GLY A 12 6.52 1.43 9.41
C GLY A 12 5.26 2.29 9.28
N ASP A 13 5.06 2.98 8.15
CA ASP A 13 3.80 3.69 7.93
C ASP A 13 2.65 2.74 7.61
N THR A 14 1.44 3.20 7.96
CA THR A 14 0.18 2.47 7.81
C THR A 14 -0.65 3.05 6.69
N ILE A 15 -1.16 2.18 5.82
CA ILE A 15 -1.97 2.54 4.67
C ILE A 15 -3.39 2.05 4.94
N LYS A 16 -4.31 3.00 5.13
CA LYS A 16 -5.73 2.70 5.22
C LYS A 16 -6.33 2.73 3.82
N ILE A 17 -6.71 1.55 3.33
CA ILE A 17 -7.41 1.44 2.07
C ILE A 17 -8.91 1.50 2.37
N GLU A 18 -9.53 2.62 2.05
CA GLU A 18 -10.99 2.73 2.09
C GLU A 18 -11.59 1.80 1.03
N THR A 19 -12.01 0.63 1.47
CA THR A 19 -12.65 -0.34 0.61
C THR A 19 -14.14 -0.03 0.61
N LYS A 20 -14.65 0.61 -0.46
CA LYS A 20 -16.09 0.92 -0.58
C LYS A 20 -16.98 -0.34 -0.57
N ASN A 21 -16.41 -1.50 -0.88
CA ASN A 21 -17.08 -2.79 -0.82
C ASN A 21 -16.20 -3.79 -0.07
N SER A 22 -16.68 -4.32 1.04
CA SER A 22 -16.03 -5.34 1.88
C SER A 22 -15.70 -6.67 1.16
N LYS A 23 -16.09 -6.82 -0.12
CA LYS A 23 -15.81 -7.99 -0.98
C LYS A 23 -14.76 -7.77 -2.06
N ASP A 24 -14.22 -6.56 -2.22
CA ASP A 24 -13.20 -6.33 -3.23
C ASP A 24 -11.86 -6.94 -2.80
N LYS A 25 -11.36 -7.90 -3.59
CA LYS A 25 -10.05 -8.51 -3.36
C LYS A 25 -8.96 -7.47 -3.60
N ILE A 26 -8.43 -6.92 -2.51
CA ILE A 26 -7.25 -6.06 -2.55
C ILE A 26 -6.01 -6.94 -2.79
N VAL A 27 -5.24 -6.59 -3.81
CA VAL A 27 -3.96 -7.23 -4.09
C VAL A 27 -2.84 -6.32 -3.61
N ILE A 28 -1.95 -6.89 -2.83
CA ILE A 28 -0.83 -6.19 -2.23
C ILE A 28 0.43 -6.68 -2.91
N GLY A 29 1.11 -5.75 -3.58
CA GLY A 29 2.33 -5.97 -4.32
C GLY A 29 3.58 -5.78 -3.45
N PRO A 30 4.75 -5.66 -4.09
CA PRO A 30 6.03 -5.60 -3.39
C PRO A 30 6.14 -4.34 -2.51
N GLY A 31 6.90 -4.48 -1.42
CA GLY A 31 7.18 -3.40 -0.47
C GLY A 31 6.08 -3.16 0.55
N LEU A 32 4.91 -3.79 0.40
CA LEU A 32 3.79 -3.71 1.33
C LEU A 32 3.60 -5.05 2.05
N ARG A 33 3.12 -4.99 3.28
CA ARG A 33 2.77 -6.16 4.09
C ARG A 33 1.37 -5.99 4.65
N ARG A 34 0.57 -7.05 4.55
CA ARG A 34 -0.72 -7.13 5.26
C ARG A 34 -0.52 -7.79 6.60
N GLU A 35 -1.06 -7.17 7.64
CA GLU A 35 -1.19 -7.78 8.95
C GLU A 35 -2.63 -7.58 9.42
N ASN A 36 -3.38 -8.68 9.42
CA ASN A 36 -4.82 -8.70 9.67
C ASN A 36 -5.59 -7.76 8.72
N ASP A 37 -6.08 -6.64 9.24
CA ASP A 37 -6.85 -5.63 8.53
C ASP A 37 -6.03 -4.36 8.19
N THR A 38 -4.77 -4.32 8.61
CA THR A 38 -3.90 -3.15 8.42
C THR A 38 -2.81 -3.48 7.41
N ILE A 39 -2.49 -2.51 6.54
CA ILE A 39 -1.41 -2.64 5.57
C ILE A 39 -0.29 -1.71 5.99
N TYR A 40 0.92 -2.26 5.99
CA TYR A 40 2.14 -1.57 6.39
C TYR A 40 3.07 -1.44 5.19
N ALA A 41 3.72 -0.29 5.11
CA ALA A 41 4.87 -0.09 4.24
C ALA A 41 6.11 -0.73 4.87
N CYS A 42 6.76 -1.65 4.16
CA CYS A 42 8.03 -2.24 4.56
C CYS A 42 9.23 -1.63 3.81
N LYS A 43 8.98 -0.87 2.75
CA LYS A 43 10.00 -0.19 1.97
C LYS A 43 9.70 1.31 1.89
N ALA A 44 10.76 2.11 1.78
CA ALA A 44 10.64 3.51 1.40
C ALA A 44 10.38 3.61 -0.11
N GLY A 45 9.41 4.41 -0.52
CA GLY A 45 9.10 4.61 -1.94
C GLY A 45 7.73 5.25 -2.14
N ILE A 46 7.28 5.33 -3.39
CA ILE A 46 5.99 5.95 -3.72
C ILE A 46 4.90 4.88 -3.66
N LEU A 47 3.84 5.13 -2.90
CA LEU A 47 2.67 4.25 -2.88
C LEU A 47 1.89 4.41 -4.19
N ARG A 48 1.88 3.38 -5.03
CA ARG A 48 1.13 3.37 -6.30
C ARG A 48 -0.11 2.50 -6.19
N LYS A 49 -1.20 2.97 -6.80
CA LYS A 49 -2.45 2.22 -6.98
C LYS A 49 -2.67 1.93 -8.47
N ARG A 50 -2.88 0.65 -8.81
CA ARG A 50 -3.33 0.19 -10.12
C ARG A 50 -4.74 -0.39 -10.04
N VAL A 51 -5.49 -0.17 -11.12
CA VAL A 51 -6.85 -0.72 -11.31
C VAL A 51 -6.74 -2.24 -11.51
N PRO A 52 -7.63 -3.06 -10.91
CA PRO A 52 -8.81 -2.69 -10.11
C PRO A 52 -8.52 -2.31 -8.65
N SER A 53 -7.67 -3.04 -7.93
CA SER A 53 -7.38 -2.81 -6.50
C SER A 53 -5.98 -3.31 -6.11
N ILE A 54 -4.97 -2.97 -6.91
CA ILE A 54 -3.57 -3.38 -6.69
C ILE A 54 -2.80 -2.22 -6.09
N TYR A 55 -2.14 -2.45 -4.96
CA TYR A 55 -1.29 -1.46 -4.28
C TYR A 55 0.13 -1.98 -4.21
N TYR A 56 1.12 -1.14 -4.50
CA TYR A 56 2.53 -1.50 -4.39
C TYR A 56 3.38 -0.27 -4.07
N ILE A 57 4.56 -0.50 -3.49
CA ILE A 57 5.54 0.56 -3.30
C ILE A 57 6.52 0.51 -4.47
N ASP A 58 6.58 1.61 -5.21
CA ASP A 58 7.58 1.85 -6.23
C ASP A 58 8.84 2.40 -5.55
N SER A 59 9.81 1.51 -5.33
CA SER A 59 11.12 1.83 -4.78
C SER A 59 12.18 1.58 -5.83
N TYR A 60 12.95 2.60 -6.18
CA TYR A 60 14.11 2.43 -7.04
C TYR A 60 15.26 1.84 -6.21
N GLN A 61 15.63 0.59 -6.50
CA GLN A 61 16.78 -0.10 -5.91
C GLN A 61 17.72 -0.53 -7.05
N ARG A 62 18.97 -0.06 -7.03
CA ARG A 62 19.98 -0.31 -8.05
C ARG A 62 20.97 -1.39 -7.62
#